data_AF-A0A1J4L5S0-F1
#
_entry.id   AF-A0A1J4L5S0-F1
#
_cell.length_a   1.000
_cell.length_b   1.000
_cell.length_c   1.000
_cell.angle_alpha   90.00
_cell.angle_beta   90.00
_cell.angle_gamma   90.00
#
_symmetry.space_group_name_H-M   'P 1'
#
loop_
_entity.id
_entity.type
_entity.pdbx_description
1 polymer ?
#
loop_
_entity_poly.entity_id
_entity_poly.type
_entity_poly.pdbx_seq_one_letter_code
_entity_poly.pdbx_strand_id
1 'polypeptide(L)' 'MNRFVLRADPPKFDDIPPEDFILTVIMLKAFYKDQEFIRIGYYVQNTIPEEEGDNPDPSKIGRQILTEDTTVHQSQIKWD' A
#
# COMPACT_ATOMS: atom_id res chain seq x y z
N MET A 1 24.69 -8.73 -2.18
CA MET A 1 23.41 -8.54 -1.47
C MET A 1 23.29 -7.07 -1.12
N ASN A 2 22.32 -6.34 -1.68
CA ASN A 2 22.07 -4.94 -1.34
C ASN A 2 20.83 -4.86 -0.44
N ARG A 3 20.84 -3.96 0.55
CA ARG A 3 19.71 -3.72 1.44
C ARG A 3 19.60 -2.23 1.74
N PHE A 4 18.38 -1.72 1.70
CA PHE A 4 18.06 -0.34 2.03
C PHE A 4 16.68 -0.28 2.70
N VAL A 5 16.34 0.88 3.27
CA VAL A 5 15.02 1.15 3.84
C VAL A 5 14.32 2.14 2.92
N LEU A 6 13.11 1.81 2.46
CA LEU A 6 12.24 2.71 1.73
C LEU A 6 11.19 3.28 2.69
N ARG A 7 11.03 4.60 2.71
CA ARG A 7 10.00 5.28 3.49
C ARG A 7 9.20 6.18 2.55
N ALA A 8 7.90 6.23 2.75
CA ALA A 8 6.98 7.09 2.03
C ALA A 8 5.92 7.59 3.01
N ASP A 9 5.46 8.81 2.79
CA ASP A 9 4.35 9.39 3.54
C ASP A 9 3.04 8.68 3.15
N PRO A 10 2.04 8.65 4.05
CA PRO A 10 0.73 8.10 3.72
C PRO A 10 0.03 8.92 2.62
N PRO A 11 -0.95 8.35 1.91
CA PRO A 11 -1.84 9.12 1.05
C PRO A 11 -2.64 10.13 1.88
N LYS A 12 -3.16 11.17 1.22
CA LYS A 12 -4.13 12.07 1.85
C LYS A 12 -5.43 11.30 2.07
N PHE A 13 -5.97 11.40 3.28
CA PHE A 13 -7.20 10.69 3.66
C PHE A 13 -8.40 11.13 2.79
N ASP A 14 -8.54 12.44 2.58
CA ASP A 14 -9.64 13.04 1.81
C ASP A 14 -9.68 12.63 0.33
N ASP A 15 -8.57 12.11 -0.21
CA ASP A 15 -8.50 11.65 -1.60
C ASP A 15 -9.03 10.19 -1.75
N ILE A 16 -9.32 9.49 -0.65
CA ILE A 16 -9.75 8.09 -0.64
C ILE A 16 -11.27 8.03 -0.49
N PRO A 17 -11.99 7.37 -1.42
CA PRO A 17 -13.43 7.13 -1.27
C PRO A 17 -13.72 6.35 0.03
N PRO A 18 -14.68 6.77 0.86
CA PRO A 18 -15.01 6.09 2.12
C PRO A 18 -15.35 4.61 1.93
N GLU A 19 -16.02 4.24 0.83
CA GLU A 19 -16.35 2.85 0.52
C GLU A 19 -15.13 1.93 0.31
N ASP A 20 -14.00 2.48 -0.15
CA ASP A 20 -12.79 1.74 -0.47
C ASP A 20 -11.79 1.74 0.70
N PHE A 21 -12.11 2.42 1.80
CA PHE A 21 -11.13 2.67 2.85
C PHE A 21 -10.81 1.45 3.71
N ILE A 22 -11.79 0.58 3.96
CA ILE A 22 -11.66 -0.54 4.91
C ILE A 22 -10.58 -1.53 4.49
N LEU A 23 -10.49 -1.84 3.20
CA LEU A 23 -9.52 -2.78 2.64
C LEU A 23 -8.83 -2.16 1.42
N THR A 24 -7.55 -1.87 1.57
CA THR A 24 -6.72 -1.22 0.55
C THR A 24 -5.48 -2.05 0.23
N VAL A 25 -4.65 -1.60 -0.71
CA VAL A 25 -3.40 -2.29 -1.09
C VAL A 25 -2.24 -1.29 -1.13
N ILE A 26 -1.11 -1.67 -0.51
CA ILE A 26 0.18 -1.01 -0.76
C ILE A 26 0.91 -1.79 -1.85
N MET A 27 1.39 -1.09 -2.88
CA MET A 27 2.17 -1.67 -3.97
C MET A 27 3.60 -1.13 -4.01
N LEU A 28 4.56 -2.02 -3.89
CA LEU A 28 5.97 -1.76 -4.18
C LEU A 28 6.25 -2.21 -5.62
N LYS A 29 6.81 -1.32 -6.43
CA LYS A 29 7.17 -1.61 -7.82
C LYS A 29 8.61 -1.25 -8.04
N ALA A 30 9.33 -2.07 -8.79
CA ALA A 30 10.67 -1.73 -9.25
C ALA A 30 10.72 -1.75 -10.77
N PHE A 31 11.40 -0.74 -11.30
CA PHE A 31 11.52 -0.48 -12.72
C PHE A 31 12.99 -0.44 -13.11
N TYR A 32 13.26 -0.84 -14.35
CA TYR A 32 14.54 -0.63 -14.99
C TYR A 32 14.29 -0.14 -16.43
N LYS A 33 14.88 1.01 -16.80
CA LYS A 33 14.61 1.69 -18.08
C LYS A 33 13.09 1.77 -18.38
N ASP A 34 12.34 2.29 -17.42
CA ASP A 34 10.87 2.44 -17.46
C ASP A 34 10.05 1.14 -17.64
N GLN A 35 10.70 -0.03 -17.57
CA GLN A 35 10.03 -1.33 -17.60
C GLN A 35 9.89 -1.88 -16.17
N GLU A 36 8.66 -2.12 -15.73
CA GLU A 36 8.37 -2.78 -14.46
C GLU A 36 8.82 -4.24 -14.54
N PHE A 37 9.74 -4.68 -13.67
CA PHE A 37 10.19 -6.08 -13.65
C PHE A 37 9.70 -6.84 -12.43
N ILE A 38 9.28 -6.14 -11.37
CA ILE A 38 8.67 -6.76 -10.20
C ILE A 38 7.69 -5.79 -9.54
N ARG A 39 6.57 -6.34 -9.07
CA ARG A 39 5.67 -5.70 -8.13
C ARG A 39 5.31 -6.63 -6.97
N ILE A 40 5.17 -6.03 -5.79
CA ILE A 40 4.79 -6.70 -4.55
C ILE A 40 3.62 -5.92 -3.96
N GLY A 41 2.49 -6.60 -3.77
CA GLY A 41 1.28 -6.05 -3.19
C GLY A 41 1.02 -6.62 -1.80
N TYR A 42 0.68 -5.75 -0.85
CA TYR A 42 0.21 -6.13 0.48
C TYR A 42 -1.20 -5.59 0.68
N TYR A 43 -2.11 -6.43 1.14
CA TYR A 43 -3.38 -5.94 1.65
C TYR A 43 -3.16 -5.17 2.93
N VAL A 44 -3.93 -4.09 3.07
CA VAL A 44 -3.93 -3.22 4.24
C VAL A 44 -5.34 -3.10 4.73
N GLN A 45 -5.58 -3.61 5.93
CA GLN A 45 -6.84 -3.44 6.62
C GLN A 45 -6.77 -2.17 7.46
N ASN A 46 -7.70 -1.25 7.21
CA ASN A 46 -7.87 -0.04 8.01
C ASN A 46 -9.09 -0.21 8.92
N THR A 47 -8.99 0.28 10.16
CA THR A 47 -10.05 0.21 11.16
C THR A 47 -10.33 1.61 11.69
N ILE A 48 -11.53 2.10 11.43
CA ILE A 48 -12.03 3.36 11.99
C ILE A 48 -12.71 3.03 13.34
N PRO A 49 -12.29 3.67 14.44
CA PRO A 49 -12.98 3.52 15.72
C PRO A 49 -14.44 3.98 15.62
N GLU A 50 -15.37 3.28 16.30
CA GLU A 50 -16.81 3.59 16.23
C GLU A 50 -17.13 5.02 16.71
N GLU A 51 -16.34 5.58 17.63
CA GLU A 51 -16.50 6.92 18.19
C GLU A 51 -16.23 8.07 17.21
N GLU A 52 -15.62 7.80 16.05
CA GLU A 52 -15.24 8.82 15.07
C GLU A 52 -16.41 9.32 14.19
N GLY A 53 -17.48 8.52 14.07
CA GLY A 53 -18.64 8.85 13.23
C GLY A 53 -18.28 8.99 11.73
N ASP A 54 -18.95 9.92 11.05
CA ASP A 54 -18.87 10.07 9.59
C ASP A 54 -17.63 10.86 9.10
N ASN A 55 -16.89 11.52 9.99
CA ASN A 55 -15.71 12.32 9.64
C ASN A 55 -14.53 11.98 10.56
N PRO A 56 -13.89 10.82 10.34
CA PRO A 56 -12.86 10.32 11.24
C PRO A 56 -11.57 11.13 11.15
N ASP A 57 -10.92 11.31 12.30
CA ASP A 57 -9.56 11.81 12.42
C ASP A 57 -8.58 10.74 11.88
N PRO A 58 -7.82 11.03 10.82
CA PRO A 58 -6.89 10.07 10.23
C PRO A 58 -5.83 9.55 11.20
N SER A 59 -5.53 10.30 12.26
CA SER A 59 -4.54 9.91 13.28
C SER A 59 -5.02 8.78 14.20
N LYS A 60 -6.33 8.54 14.27
CA LYS A 60 -6.93 7.49 15.10
C LYS A 60 -7.22 6.20 14.34
N ILE A 61 -6.99 6.19 13.03
CA ILE A 61 -7.26 5.02 12.21
C ILE A 61 -6.19 3.95 12.47
N GLY A 62 -6.64 2.77 12.89
CA GLY A 62 -5.78 1.59 12.99
C GLY A 62 -5.43 1.08 11.59
N ARG A 63 -4.14 0.73 11.38
CA ARG A 63 -3.67 0.15 10.13
C ARG A 63 -2.94 -1.16 10.39
N GLN A 64 -3.36 -2.22 9.70
CA GLN A 64 -2.70 -3.52 9.72
C GLN A 64 -2.30 -3.94 8.30
N ILE A 65 -1.02 -4.21 8.09
CA ILE A 65 -0.51 -4.77 6.83
C ILE A 65 -0.58 -6.29 6.94
N LEU A 66 -1.28 -6.94 6.02
CA LEU A 66 -1.46 -8.39 5.98
C LEU A 66 -0.31 -9.00 5.17
N THR A 67 0.72 -9.49 5.87
CA THR A 67 1.92 -10.05 5.22
C THR A 67 1.75 -11.48 4.75
N GLU A 68 0.81 -12.23 5.31
CA GLU A 68 0.52 -13.62 4.91
C GLU A 68 -0.09 -13.69 3.50
N ASP A 69 -0.89 -12.69 3.12
CA ASP A 69 -1.56 -12.60 1.81
C ASP A 69 -0.76 -11.72 0.81
N THR A 70 0.57 -11.79 0.86
CA THR A 70 1.43 -11.03 -0.05
C THR A 70 1.31 -11.54 -1.48
N THR A 71 1.08 -10.62 -2.42
CA THR A 71 1.06 -10.95 -3.85
C THR A 71 2.37 -10.50 -4.50
N VAL A 72 3.03 -11.38 -5.25
CA VAL A 72 4.25 -11.06 -6.01
C VAL A 72 4.02 -11.34 -7.49
N HIS A 73 4.33 -10.36 -8.34
CA HIS A 73 4.32 -10.53 -9.78
C HIS A 73 5.67 -10.09 -10.37
N GLN A 74 6.25 -10.95 -11.20
CA GLN A 74 7.52 -10.72 -11.88
C GLN A 74 7.29 -10.70 -13.39
N SER A 75 7.94 -9.77 -14.07
CA SER A 75 7.83 -9.59 -15.52
C SER A 75 9.19 -9.70 -16.17
N GLN A 76 9.23 -10.36 -17.33
CA GLN A 76 10.41 -10.38 -18.19
C GLN A 76 10.54 -9.01 -18.87
N ILE A 77 11.71 -8.41 -18.77
CA ILE A 77 12.01 -7.11 -19.38
C ILE A 77 13.29 -7.17 -20.21
N LYS A 78 13.50 -6.17 -21.06
CA LYS A 78 14.78 -5.98 -21.76
C LYS A 78 15.74 -5.22 -20.87
N TRP A 79 16.90 -5.82 -20.59
CA TRP A 79 17.93 -5.22 -19.72
C TRP A 79 18.97 -4.40 -20.50
N ASP A 80 19.21 -4.75 -21.76
CA ASP A 80 20.19 -4.08 -22.63
C ASP A 80 19.59 -2.90 -23.39
#